data_AF-A0A3M4A766-F1
#
_entry.id   AF-A0A3M4A766-F1
#
_cell.length_a   1.000
_cell.length_b   1.000
_cell.length_c   1.000
_cell.angle_alpha   90.00
_cell.angle_beta   90.00
_cell.angle_gamma   90.00
#
_symmetry.space_group_name_H-M   'P 1'
#
loop_
_entity.id
_entity.type
_entity.pdbx_description
1 polymer ?
#
loop_
_entity_poly.entity_id
_entity_poly.type
_entity_poly.pdbx_seq_one_letter_code
_entity_poly.pdbx_strand_id
1 'polypeptide(L)'
;MSEPKASLLPANSSPLEKALDLGFGYLLERVTPPFPQLMDPDHTPAVFLPYLAADRAVNEWSTTAPEAEKRLTVKLAWPTARQAGTRQALENAAKGLQLSPEVRAWYEQKPPGVPYSFAVRAWTELPYSETIDARLDRRLADAKSERDILSISVGLSASGRHSIGAATLCGELTTIYPNVLAGVEASGRAFMAAGLYTVETTTLYPQEH
;
A
#
# COMPACT_ATOMS: atom_id res chain seq x y z
N MET A 1 -31.92 7.34 -35.78
CA MET A 1 -31.19 7.76 -37.01
C MET A 1 -29.93 8.46 -36.53
N SER A 2 -28.74 7.94 -36.81
CA SER A 2 -27.49 8.67 -36.52
C SER A 2 -27.48 9.98 -37.29
N GLU A 3 -27.03 11.07 -36.67
CA GLU A 3 -26.81 12.33 -37.36
C GLU A 3 -25.86 12.14 -38.55
N PRO A 4 -26.11 12.82 -39.69
CA PRO A 4 -25.22 12.76 -40.83
C PRO A 4 -23.86 13.36 -40.45
N LYS A 5 -22.81 12.52 -40.48
CA LYS A 5 -21.45 12.92 -40.12
C LYS A 5 -20.91 13.88 -41.20
N ALA A 6 -20.48 15.07 -40.79
CA ALA A 6 -19.91 16.05 -41.70
C ALA A 6 -18.47 15.66 -42.09
N SER A 7 -18.09 15.95 -43.34
CA SER A 7 -16.71 15.81 -43.82
C SER A 7 -15.77 16.70 -43.00
N LEU A 8 -14.59 16.19 -42.66
CA LEU A 8 -13.54 16.94 -41.94
C LEU A 8 -12.77 17.90 -42.87
N LEU A 9 -12.92 17.73 -44.19
CA LEU A 9 -12.29 18.58 -45.19
C LEU A 9 -12.86 20.01 -45.23
N PRO A 10 -12.03 21.00 -45.63
CA PRO A 10 -12.46 22.39 -45.73
C PRO A 10 -13.52 22.63 -46.80
N ALA A 11 -14.15 23.81 -46.76
CA ALA A 11 -15.28 24.16 -47.62
C ALA A 11 -14.94 24.11 -49.12
N ASN A 12 -13.68 24.43 -49.49
CA ASN A 12 -13.18 24.45 -50.86
C ASN A 12 -12.89 23.07 -51.47
N SER A 13 -13.08 21.98 -50.71
CA SER A 13 -12.91 20.62 -51.23
C SER A 13 -14.06 20.20 -52.14
N SER A 14 -13.70 19.48 -53.21
CA SER A 14 -14.62 18.96 -54.20
C SER A 14 -15.59 17.92 -53.61
N PRO A 15 -16.74 17.69 -54.26
CA PRO A 15 -17.69 16.67 -53.82
C PRO A 15 -17.10 15.25 -53.76
N LEU A 16 -16.19 14.91 -54.68
CA LEU A 16 -15.53 13.60 -54.70
C LEU A 16 -14.61 13.41 -53.49
N GLU A 17 -13.81 14.42 -53.15
CA GLU A 17 -12.93 14.38 -51.97
C GLU A 17 -13.75 14.22 -50.68
N LYS A 18 -14.85 14.97 -50.55
CA LYS A 18 -15.78 14.83 -49.41
C LYS A 18 -16.43 13.44 -49.35
N ALA A 19 -16.78 12.86 -50.50
CA ALA A 19 -17.33 11.51 -50.55
C ALA A 19 -16.29 10.45 -50.15
N LEU A 20 -15.03 10.62 -50.55
CA LEU A 20 -13.92 9.76 -50.14
C LEU A 20 -13.65 9.86 -48.63
N ASP A 21 -13.61 11.07 -48.06
CA ASP A 21 -13.46 11.29 -46.62
C ASP A 21 -14.53 10.54 -45.81
N LEU A 22 -15.80 10.72 -46.18
CA LEU A 22 -16.91 10.02 -45.52
C LEU A 22 -16.83 8.50 -45.71
N GLY A 23 -16.48 8.04 -46.91
CA GLY A 23 -16.30 6.61 -47.22
C GLY A 23 -15.19 5.97 -46.39
N PHE A 24 -14.04 6.63 -46.26
CA PHE A 24 -12.94 6.16 -45.40
C PHE A 24 -13.31 6.21 -43.92
N GLY A 25 -14.00 7.27 -43.47
CA GLY A 25 -14.50 7.37 -42.10
C GLY A 25 -15.39 6.20 -41.72
N TYR A 26 -16.31 5.81 -42.62
CA TYR A 26 -17.18 4.65 -42.41
C TYR A 26 -16.42 3.32 -42.35
N LEU A 27 -15.36 3.15 -43.17
CA LEU A 27 -14.51 1.97 -43.09
C LEU A 27 -13.70 1.92 -41.79
N LEU A 28 -13.21 3.07 -41.33
CA LEU A 28 -12.42 3.17 -40.10
C LEU A 28 -13.26 2.89 -38.85
N GLU A 29 -14.51 3.36 -38.81
CA GLU A 29 -15.44 3.11 -37.69
C GLU A 29 -15.75 1.62 -37.47
N ARG A 30 -15.58 0.78 -38.49
CA ARG A 30 -15.72 -0.68 -38.36
C ARG A 30 -14.57 -1.31 -37.56
N VAL A 31 -13.44 -0.62 -37.43
CA VAL A 31 -12.27 -1.11 -36.70
C VAL A 31 -12.49 -0.85 -35.22
N THR A 32 -12.85 -1.89 -34.47
CA THR A 32 -12.89 -1.81 -33.01
C THR A 32 -11.45 -1.72 -32.48
N PRO A 33 -11.09 -0.69 -31.67
CA PRO A 33 -9.77 -0.62 -31.06
C PRO A 33 -9.50 -1.89 -30.26
N PRO A 34 -8.39 -2.60 -30.48
CA PRO A 34 -8.12 -3.86 -29.80
C PRO A 34 -7.89 -3.68 -28.29
N PHE A 35 -7.47 -2.50 -27.85
CA PHE A 35 -7.14 -2.20 -26.46
C PHE A 35 -7.67 -0.82 -26.03
N PRO A 36 -8.99 -0.63 -25.88
CA PRO A 36 -9.58 0.66 -25.53
C PRO A 36 -9.13 1.17 -24.14
N GLN A 37 -8.72 0.25 -23.27
CA GLN A 37 -8.33 0.52 -21.89
C GLN A 37 -6.81 0.63 -21.70
N LEU A 38 -6.00 0.58 -22.77
CA LEU A 38 -4.53 0.52 -22.66
C LEU A 38 -3.89 1.69 -21.90
N MET A 39 -4.56 2.84 -21.88
CA MET A 39 -4.08 4.04 -21.20
C MET A 39 -4.67 4.22 -19.79
N ASP A 40 -5.58 3.33 -19.38
CA ASP A 40 -6.24 3.33 -18.08
C ASP A 40 -5.50 2.42 -17.09
N PRO A 41 -4.82 2.95 -16.06
CA PRO A 41 -4.09 2.14 -15.08
C PRO A 41 -4.95 1.13 -14.32
N ASP A 42 -6.26 1.40 -14.17
CA ASP A 42 -7.17 0.54 -13.41
C ASP A 42 -7.67 -0.64 -14.27
N HIS A 43 -7.85 -0.43 -15.57
CA HIS A 43 -8.45 -1.42 -16.48
C HIS A 43 -7.47 -2.06 -17.49
N THR A 44 -6.26 -1.51 -17.63
CA THR A 44 -5.23 -2.08 -18.53
C THR A 44 -4.91 -3.52 -18.12
N PRO A 45 -4.80 -4.49 -19.06
CA PRO A 45 -4.37 -5.84 -18.73
C PRO A 45 -3.00 -5.85 -18.03
N ALA A 46 -2.83 -6.68 -17.00
CA ALA A 46 -1.65 -6.66 -16.13
C ALA A 46 -0.31 -6.82 -16.89
N VAL A 47 -0.32 -7.60 -17.99
CA VAL A 47 0.82 -7.82 -18.88
C VAL A 47 1.32 -6.52 -19.53
N PHE A 48 0.44 -5.55 -19.74
CA PHE A 48 0.78 -4.27 -20.37
C PHE A 48 1.17 -3.16 -19.38
N LEU A 49 0.97 -3.37 -18.07
CA LEU A 49 1.33 -2.39 -17.04
C LEU A 49 2.81 -1.93 -17.08
N PRO A 50 3.81 -2.79 -17.36
CA PRO A 50 5.21 -2.34 -17.45
C PRO A 50 5.45 -1.33 -18.58
N TYR A 51 4.77 -1.50 -19.73
CA TYR A 51 4.88 -0.55 -20.84
C TYR A 51 4.19 0.77 -20.51
N LEU A 52 3.04 0.69 -19.85
CA LEU A 52 2.33 1.86 -19.38
C LEU A 52 3.10 2.61 -18.27
N ALA A 53 3.85 1.89 -17.44
CA ALA A 53 4.76 2.45 -16.45
C ALA A 53 5.93 3.19 -17.12
N ALA A 54 6.53 2.59 -18.16
CA ALA A 54 7.61 3.20 -18.93
C ALA A 54 7.15 4.48 -19.65
N ASP A 55 5.96 4.47 -20.27
CA ASP A 55 5.34 5.65 -20.88
C ASP A 55 5.15 6.79 -19.87
N ARG A 56 4.78 6.45 -18.63
CA ARG A 56 4.63 7.41 -17.54
C ARG A 56 5.93 7.74 -16.78
N ALA A 57 7.08 7.32 -17.30
CA ALA A 57 8.40 7.56 -16.71
C ALA A 57 8.53 7.10 -15.24
N VAL A 58 7.99 5.93 -14.93
CA VAL A 58 8.19 5.30 -13.61
C VAL A 58 9.64 4.83 -13.48
N ASN A 59 10.38 5.42 -12.54
CA ASN A 59 11.79 5.07 -12.30
C ASN A 59 11.97 3.79 -11.47
N GLU A 60 11.12 3.59 -10.45
CA GLU A 60 11.16 2.42 -9.57
C GLU A 60 10.02 1.46 -9.94
N TRP A 61 10.38 0.32 -10.52
CA TRP A 61 9.43 -0.72 -10.90
C TRP A 61 9.86 -2.10 -10.39
N SER A 62 8.94 -2.80 -9.73
CA SER A 62 9.14 -4.18 -9.29
C SER A 62 8.26 -5.15 -10.08
N THR A 63 8.90 -6.13 -10.72
CA THR A 63 8.20 -7.19 -11.47
C THR A 63 7.49 -8.18 -10.55
N THR A 64 7.95 -8.33 -9.32
CA THR A 64 7.38 -9.24 -8.31
C THR A 64 6.33 -8.58 -7.43
N ALA A 65 6.11 -7.26 -7.55
CA ALA A 65 5.10 -6.55 -6.79
C ALA A 65 3.67 -7.06 -7.10
N PRO A 66 2.76 -7.02 -6.11
CA PRO A 66 1.34 -7.30 -6.32
C PRO A 66 0.73 -6.41 -7.40
N GLU A 67 -0.27 -6.91 -8.12
CA GLU A 67 -0.92 -6.17 -9.20
C GLU A 67 -1.50 -4.83 -8.71
N ALA A 68 -2.10 -4.80 -7.51
CA ALA A 68 -2.62 -3.58 -6.91
C ALA A 68 -1.54 -2.49 -6.73
N GLU A 69 -0.33 -2.87 -6.32
CA GLU A 69 0.81 -1.95 -6.17
C GLU A 69 1.26 -1.42 -7.53
N LYS A 70 1.36 -2.31 -8.53
CA LYS A 70 1.74 -1.94 -9.90
C LYS A 70 0.75 -0.93 -10.49
N ARG A 71 -0.56 -1.17 -10.34
CA ARG A 71 -1.61 -0.26 -10.81
C ARG A 71 -1.52 1.09 -10.12
N LEU A 72 -1.39 1.12 -8.79
CA LEU A 72 -1.21 2.37 -8.03
C LEU A 72 0.05 3.13 -8.44
N THR A 73 1.16 2.42 -8.63
CA THR A 73 2.42 3.01 -9.11
C THR A 73 2.23 3.73 -10.45
N VAL A 74 1.61 3.07 -11.43
CA VAL A 74 1.34 3.68 -12.74
C VAL A 74 0.35 4.83 -12.64
N LYS A 75 -0.72 4.67 -11.86
CA LYS A 75 -1.78 5.67 -11.67
C LYS A 75 -1.26 6.96 -11.05
N LEU A 76 -0.36 6.84 -10.09
CA LEU A 76 0.18 7.97 -9.34
C LEU A 76 1.42 8.59 -9.97
N ALA A 77 2.05 7.95 -10.96
CA ALA A 77 3.29 8.42 -11.59
C ALA A 77 3.22 9.89 -12.08
N TRP A 78 2.25 10.20 -12.93
CA TRP A 78 2.06 11.55 -13.47
C TRP A 78 1.66 12.59 -12.42
N PRO A 79 0.65 12.35 -11.56
CA PRO A 79 0.33 13.27 -10.47
C PRO A 79 1.52 13.58 -9.57
N THR A 80 2.33 12.57 -9.23
CA THR A 80 3.55 12.74 -8.43
C THR A 80 4.57 13.61 -9.15
N ALA A 81 4.93 13.28 -10.40
CA ALA A 81 5.92 14.04 -11.17
C ALA A 81 5.48 15.50 -11.38
N ARG A 82 4.20 15.73 -11.69
CA ARG A 82 3.63 17.07 -11.89
C ARG A 82 3.66 17.93 -10.61
N GLN A 83 3.60 17.29 -9.44
CA GLN A 83 3.56 17.95 -8.14
C GLN A 83 4.84 17.72 -7.32
N ALA A 84 5.96 17.38 -7.98
CA ALA A 84 7.22 17.10 -7.32
C ALA A 84 7.64 18.27 -6.40
N GLY A 85 8.21 17.94 -5.23
CA GLY A 85 8.54 18.90 -4.18
C GLY A 85 7.36 19.38 -3.34
N THR A 86 6.16 18.82 -3.52
CA THR A 86 5.00 19.11 -2.66
C THR A 86 4.69 17.94 -1.72
N ARG A 87 3.93 18.23 -0.65
CA ARG A 87 3.38 17.21 0.25
C ARG A 87 2.66 16.09 -0.51
N GLN A 88 1.84 16.46 -1.50
CA GLN A 88 1.04 15.51 -2.25
C GLN A 88 1.89 14.52 -3.04
N ALA A 89 3.01 14.97 -3.61
CA ALA A 89 3.94 14.08 -4.30
C ALA A 89 4.60 13.08 -3.35
N LEU A 90 5.04 13.53 -2.16
CA LEU A 90 5.60 12.64 -1.14
C LEU A 90 4.56 11.61 -0.66
N GLU A 91 3.31 12.03 -0.45
CA GLU A 91 2.23 11.11 -0.12
C GLU A 91 1.95 10.11 -1.25
N ASN A 92 1.90 10.57 -2.51
CA ASN A 92 1.64 9.70 -3.65
C ASN A 92 2.77 8.67 -3.84
N ALA A 93 4.02 9.05 -3.61
CA ALA A 93 5.17 8.16 -3.67
C ALA A 93 5.02 6.97 -2.70
N ALA A 94 4.65 7.25 -1.45
CA ALA A 94 4.40 6.23 -0.44
C ALA A 94 3.11 5.42 -0.70
N LYS A 95 2.00 6.07 -1.10
CA LYS A 95 0.74 5.41 -1.48
C LYS A 95 0.92 4.44 -2.65
N GLY A 96 1.86 4.73 -3.56
CA GLY A 96 2.21 3.83 -4.66
C GLY A 96 2.76 2.47 -4.20
N LEU A 97 3.29 2.37 -2.99
CA LEU A 97 3.73 1.13 -2.33
C LEU A 97 2.66 0.54 -1.39
N GLN A 98 1.40 0.99 -1.50
CA GLN A 98 0.30 0.64 -0.60
C GLN A 98 0.55 1.03 0.88
N LEU A 99 1.45 1.97 1.13
CA LEU A 99 1.66 2.52 2.46
C LEU A 99 0.65 3.65 2.71
N SER A 100 0.29 3.85 3.97
CA SER A 100 -0.48 5.01 4.41
C SER A 100 0.48 6.09 4.91
N PRO A 101 0.68 7.21 4.19
CA PRO A 101 1.62 8.24 4.61
C PRO A 101 0.96 9.36 5.42
N GLU A 102 1.73 9.93 6.34
CA GLU A 102 1.54 11.24 6.94
C GLU A 102 2.83 12.04 6.74
N VAL A 103 2.73 13.15 6.02
CA VAL A 103 3.86 14.05 5.77
C VAL A 103 3.69 15.31 6.59
N ARG A 104 4.70 15.63 7.41
CA ARG A 104 4.74 16.85 8.23
C ARG A 104 5.94 17.71 7.86
N ALA A 105 5.69 18.96 7.52
CA ALA A 105 6.74 19.93 7.24
C ALA A 105 7.37 20.44 8.55
N TRP A 106 8.61 20.91 8.48
CA TRP A 106 9.35 21.45 9.64
C TRP A 106 8.58 22.49 10.45
N TYR A 107 7.82 23.38 9.81
CA TYR A 107 7.05 24.44 10.48
C TYR A 107 5.76 23.93 11.17
N GLU A 108 5.34 22.70 10.89
CA GLU A 108 4.19 22.06 11.54
C GLU A 108 4.59 21.26 12.79
N GLN A 109 5.90 21.07 12.98
CA GLN A 109 6.44 20.36 14.14
C GLN A 109 6.46 21.28 15.36
N LYS A 110 6.40 20.67 16.56
CA LYS A 110 6.48 21.37 17.85
C LYS A 110 7.55 20.70 18.71
N PRO A 111 8.74 21.31 18.90
CA PRO A 111 9.19 22.59 18.32
C PRO A 111 9.37 22.53 16.78
N PRO A 112 9.41 23.67 16.07
CA PRO A 112 9.70 23.68 14.63
C PRO A 112 11.03 23.02 14.31
N GLY A 113 11.05 22.18 13.27
CA GLY A 113 12.26 21.49 12.80
C GLY A 113 13.20 22.39 12.01
N VAL A 114 14.26 21.79 11.44
CA VAL A 114 15.22 22.50 10.57
C VAL A 114 14.50 22.97 9.29
N PRO A 115 14.70 24.21 8.81
CA PRO A 115 14.12 24.67 7.54
C PRO A 115 14.39 23.70 6.39
N TYR A 116 13.38 23.50 5.53
CA TYR A 116 13.39 22.53 4.42
C TYR A 116 13.48 21.06 4.84
N SER A 117 13.25 20.73 6.12
CA SER A 117 13.06 19.35 6.55
C SER A 117 11.59 18.89 6.50
N PHE A 118 11.39 17.63 6.14
CA PHE A 118 10.10 16.98 6.13
C PHE A 118 10.19 15.62 6.84
N ALA A 119 9.22 15.33 7.69
CA ALA A 119 9.07 14.03 8.32
C ALA A 119 7.96 13.25 7.59
N VAL A 120 8.30 12.08 7.05
CA VAL A 120 7.35 11.17 6.41
C VAL A 120 7.16 9.97 7.32
N ARG A 121 5.95 9.82 7.85
CA ARG A 121 5.54 8.64 8.60
C ARG A 121 4.72 7.75 7.70
N ALA A 122 5.10 6.49 7.55
CA ALA A 122 4.38 5.54 6.73
C ALA A 122 3.90 4.36 7.58
N TRP A 123 2.64 3.97 7.45
CA TRP A 123 2.09 2.77 8.08
C TRP A 123 1.71 1.72 7.06
N THR A 124 1.84 0.46 7.47
CA THR A 124 1.43 -0.69 6.69
C THR A 124 0.88 -1.79 7.58
N GLU A 125 -0.17 -2.46 7.09
CA GLU A 125 -0.66 -3.73 7.64
C GLU A 125 -0.03 -4.94 6.92
N LEU A 126 0.60 -4.70 5.77
CA LEU A 126 1.33 -5.71 5.00
C LEU A 126 2.75 -5.91 5.56
N PRO A 127 3.36 -7.09 5.36
CA PRO A 127 4.74 -7.34 5.73
C PRO A 127 5.68 -6.28 5.16
N TYR A 128 6.51 -5.69 6.02
CA TYR A 128 7.53 -4.73 5.63
C TYR A 128 8.90 -5.39 5.63
N SER A 129 9.69 -5.11 4.60
CA SER A 129 11.03 -5.65 4.42
C SER A 129 12.00 -4.54 4.05
N GLU A 130 13.30 -4.77 4.24
CA GLU A 130 14.37 -3.89 3.79
C GLU A 130 14.29 -3.58 2.28
N THR A 131 13.78 -4.53 1.49
CA THR A 131 13.52 -4.32 0.06
C THR A 131 12.42 -3.31 -0.20
N ILE A 132 11.38 -3.23 0.64
CA ILE A 132 10.33 -2.20 0.52
C ILE A 132 10.90 -0.85 0.99
N ASP A 133 11.74 -0.85 2.01
CA ASP A 133 12.43 0.34 2.53
C ASP A 133 13.28 1.04 1.46
N ALA A 134 14.18 0.30 0.81
CA ALA A 134 15.00 0.84 -0.27
C ALA A 134 14.19 1.35 -1.47
N ARG A 135 12.99 0.76 -1.70
CA ARG A 135 12.07 1.20 -2.76
C ARG A 135 11.34 2.48 -2.36
N LEU A 136 10.92 2.60 -1.10
CA LEU A 136 10.31 3.79 -0.54
C LEU A 136 11.29 4.97 -0.61
N ASP A 137 12.54 4.77 -0.20
CA ASP A 137 13.60 5.77 -0.29
C ASP A 137 13.77 6.29 -1.71
N ARG A 138 13.87 5.38 -2.71
CA ARG A 138 14.02 5.78 -4.12
C ARG A 138 12.82 6.59 -4.60
N ARG A 139 11.59 6.18 -4.28
CA ARG A 139 10.39 6.91 -4.69
C ARG A 139 10.24 8.27 -4.02
N LEU A 140 10.61 8.37 -2.75
CA LEU A 140 10.60 9.64 -2.04
C LEU A 140 11.70 10.57 -2.54
N ALA A 141 12.88 10.04 -2.88
CA ALA A 141 13.95 10.80 -3.52
C ALA A 141 13.52 11.38 -4.87
N ASP A 142 12.79 10.63 -5.68
CA ASP A 142 12.25 11.12 -6.96
C ASP A 142 11.15 12.18 -6.78
N ALA A 143 10.39 12.10 -5.67
CA ALA A 143 9.27 13.00 -5.40
C ALA A 143 9.67 14.28 -4.64
N LYS A 144 10.78 14.26 -3.88
CA LYS A 144 11.23 15.40 -3.07
C LYS A 144 11.83 16.50 -3.94
N SER A 145 11.86 17.72 -3.42
CA SER A 145 12.72 18.74 -4.01
C SER A 145 14.18 18.45 -3.66
N GLU A 146 15.11 18.75 -4.57
CA GLU A 146 16.55 18.56 -4.33
C GLU A 146 17.04 19.26 -3.06
N ARG A 147 16.45 20.43 -2.74
CA ARG A 147 16.77 21.21 -1.54
C ARG A 147 16.26 20.58 -0.23
N ASP A 148 15.23 19.73 -0.30
CA ASP A 148 14.51 19.28 0.88
C ASP A 148 15.21 18.05 1.51
N ILE A 149 15.24 18.00 2.84
CA ILE A 149 15.80 16.90 3.63
C ILE A 149 14.63 16.07 4.17
N LEU A 150 14.64 14.77 3.91
CA LEU A 150 13.61 13.85 4.36
C LEU A 150 14.10 13.01 5.54
N SER A 151 13.26 12.92 6.56
CA SER A 151 13.36 11.89 7.61
C SER A 151 12.15 10.96 7.45
N ILE A 152 12.42 9.67 7.32
CA ILE A 152 11.42 8.64 7.10
C ILE A 152 11.29 7.81 8.36
N SER A 153 10.06 7.51 8.77
CA SER A 153 9.78 6.62 9.89
C SER A 153 8.64 5.68 9.52
N VAL A 154 8.87 4.38 9.67
CA VAL A 154 7.90 3.37 9.29
C VAL A 154 7.28 2.78 10.55
N GLY A 155 5.96 2.89 10.67
CA GLY A 155 5.19 2.32 11.76
C GLY A 155 4.57 0.99 11.36
N LEU A 156 4.84 -0.06 12.12
CA LEU A 156 4.15 -1.33 12.03
C LEU A 156 3.08 -1.39 13.10
N SER A 157 1.85 -1.74 12.72
CA SER A 157 0.78 -2.00 13.67
C SER A 157 0.43 -3.48 13.65
N ALA A 158 0.53 -4.13 14.82
CA ALA A 158 -0.02 -5.45 15.06
C ALA A 158 -1.27 -5.32 15.92
N SER A 159 -2.37 -5.95 15.53
CA SER A 159 -3.58 -6.04 16.33
C SER A 159 -3.86 -7.51 16.67
N GLY A 160 -4.27 -7.77 17.91
CA GLY A 160 -4.53 -9.12 18.40
C GLY A 160 -5.57 -9.11 19.53
N ARG A 161 -6.37 -10.16 19.62
CA ARG A 161 -7.35 -10.32 20.71
C ARG A 161 -6.72 -11.18 21.81
N HIS A 162 -6.33 -10.56 22.92
CA HIS A 162 -5.78 -11.26 24.07
C HIS A 162 -6.92 -11.67 25.03
N SER A 163 -6.96 -12.95 25.41
CA SER A 163 -7.83 -13.43 26.48
C SER A 163 -6.97 -13.79 27.69
N ILE A 164 -7.22 -13.13 28.82
CA ILE A 164 -6.49 -13.35 30.07
C ILE A 164 -7.41 -14.15 31.00
N GLY A 165 -6.96 -15.33 31.43
CA GLY A 165 -7.64 -16.15 32.45
C GLY A 165 -6.77 -16.27 33.69
N ALA A 166 -7.38 -16.15 34.87
CA ALA A 166 -6.73 -16.39 36.16
C ALA A 166 -7.46 -17.50 36.90
N ALA A 167 -6.71 -18.39 37.56
CA ALA A 167 -7.25 -19.43 38.43
C ALA A 167 -6.61 -19.32 39.81
N THR A 168 -7.43 -19.35 40.86
CA THR A 168 -6.96 -19.38 42.25
C THR A 168 -7.19 -20.78 42.80
N LEU A 169 -6.11 -21.45 43.18
CA LEU A 169 -6.17 -22.73 43.89
C LEU A 169 -6.19 -22.45 45.39
N CYS A 170 -7.28 -22.80 46.07
CA CYS A 170 -7.35 -22.77 47.53
C CYS A 170 -7.39 -24.22 48.03
N GLY A 171 -6.36 -24.62 48.76
CA GLY A 171 -6.29 -25.92 49.42
C GLY A 171 -6.46 -25.75 50.92
N GLU A 172 -7.36 -26.51 51.52
CA GLU A 172 -7.45 -26.65 52.97
C GLU A 172 -6.81 -27.98 53.37
N LEU A 173 -5.83 -27.95 54.28
CA LEU A 173 -5.22 -29.14 54.86
C LEU A 173 -5.89 -29.43 56.21
N THR A 174 -6.93 -30.25 56.20
CA THR A 174 -7.63 -30.67 57.43
C THR A 174 -7.09 -32.02 57.90
N THR A 175 -6.38 -32.03 59.03
CA THR A 175 -5.89 -33.25 59.67
C THR A 175 -7.02 -33.92 60.44
N ILE A 176 -7.60 -34.99 59.90
CA ILE A 176 -8.60 -35.83 60.60
C ILE A 176 -7.86 -36.99 61.28
N TYR A 177 -7.92 -37.04 62.61
CA TYR A 177 -7.42 -38.17 63.39
C TYR A 177 -8.42 -39.34 63.30
N PRO A 178 -8.02 -40.57 62.90
CA PRO A 178 -8.95 -41.67 62.77
C PRO A 178 -9.24 -42.39 64.11
N ASN A 179 -10.51 -42.76 64.31
CA ASN A 179 -10.87 -44.06 64.88
C ASN A 179 -10.88 -45.07 63.73
N VAL A 180 -10.26 -46.24 63.93
CA VAL A 180 -9.95 -47.21 62.87
C VAL A 180 -11.22 -47.91 62.35
N LEU A 181 -11.54 -47.72 61.07
CA LEU A 181 -12.39 -48.62 60.29
C LEU A 181 -11.63 -49.00 59.01
N ALA A 182 -11.39 -50.30 58.83
CA ALA A 182 -10.66 -50.83 57.69
C ALA A 182 -11.53 -50.83 56.43
N GLY A 183 -10.97 -50.37 55.30
CA GLY A 183 -11.54 -50.60 53.96
C GLY A 183 -12.10 -49.39 53.22
N VAL A 184 -11.52 -48.18 53.34
CA VAL A 184 -11.97 -47.03 52.53
C VAL A 184 -10.88 -46.58 51.55
N GLU A 185 -11.16 -46.73 50.26
CA GLU A 185 -10.44 -46.07 49.17
C GLU A 185 -10.99 -44.66 48.94
N ALA A 186 -10.09 -43.68 48.83
CA ALA A 186 -10.44 -42.31 48.47
C ALA A 186 -9.95 -42.02 47.04
N SER A 187 -10.90 -41.72 46.14
CA SER A 187 -10.63 -41.26 44.78
C SER A 187 -11.00 -39.78 44.62
N GLY A 188 -10.10 -38.98 44.06
CA GLY A 188 -10.36 -37.57 43.70
C GLY A 188 -9.96 -37.31 42.25
N ARG A 189 -10.74 -36.48 41.54
CA ARG A 189 -10.42 -36.08 40.15
C ARG A 189 -9.40 -34.94 40.15
N ALA A 190 -8.23 -35.19 39.59
CA ALA A 190 -7.25 -34.15 39.31
C ALA A 190 -7.53 -33.51 37.95
N PHE A 191 -7.67 -32.18 37.92
CA PHE A 191 -7.74 -31.40 36.68
C PHE A 191 -6.41 -30.68 36.48
N MET A 192 -5.69 -31.03 35.41
CA MET A 192 -4.47 -30.32 35.00
C MET A 192 -4.81 -29.30 33.91
N ALA A 193 -4.32 -28.08 34.06
CA ALA A 193 -4.34 -27.07 33.01
C ALA A 193 -2.89 -26.71 32.63
N ALA A 194 -2.58 -26.79 31.35
CA ALA A 194 -1.31 -26.33 30.79
C ALA A 194 -1.52 -24.95 30.17
N GLY A 195 -0.72 -23.97 30.58
CA GLY A 195 -0.67 -22.64 29.97
C GLY A 195 0.51 -22.54 29.01
N LEU A 196 0.26 -22.10 27.78
CA LEU A 196 1.31 -21.72 26.84
C LEU A 196 1.58 -20.21 27.00
N TYR A 197 2.80 -19.85 27.39
CA TYR A 197 3.26 -18.47 27.42
C TYR A 197 4.24 -18.25 26.27
N THR A 198 3.80 -17.51 25.26
CA THR A 198 4.62 -17.11 24.11
C THR A 198 5.04 -15.67 24.29
N VAL A 199 6.35 -15.42 24.31
CA VAL A 199 6.94 -14.07 24.29
C VAL A 199 7.61 -13.89 22.94
N GLU A 200 7.26 -12.81 22.26
CA GLU A 200 7.98 -12.34 21.10
C GLU A 200 8.79 -11.11 21.52
N THR A 201 10.11 -11.19 21.39
CA THR A 201 11.02 -10.09 21.70
C THR A 201 11.46 -9.45 20.40
N THR A 202 10.96 -8.25 20.11
CA THR A 202 11.41 -7.42 18.99
C THR A 202 12.37 -6.37 19.49
N THR A 203 13.64 -6.46 19.06
CA THR A 203 14.69 -5.48 19.42
C THR A 203 14.71 -4.35 18.40
N LEU A 204 14.40 -3.13 18.85
CA LEU A 204 14.51 -1.91 18.05
C LEU A 204 15.83 -1.21 18.38
N TYR A 205 16.69 -1.05 17.38
CA TYR A 205 17.91 -0.28 17.51
C TYR A 205 17.64 1.20 17.23
N PRO A 206 18.15 2.12 18.05
CA PRO A 206 18.12 3.54 17.73
C PRO A 206 19.00 3.81 16.51
N GLN A 207 18.48 4.57 15.54
CA GLN A 207 19.31 5.13 14.46
C GLN A 207 20.30 6.10 15.11
N GLU A 208 21.60 5.80 14.99
CA GLU A 208 22.65 6.73 15.37
C GLU A 208 22.65 7.92 14.42
N HIS A 209 22.63 9.12 15.01
CA HIS A 209 22.73 10.40 14.33
C HIS A 209 24.18 10.86 14.23
#